data_AF-A0AAU8CFB1-F1
#
_entry.id   AF-A0AAU8CFB1-F1
#
_cell.length_a   1.000
_cell.length_b   1.000
_cell.length_c   1.000
_cell.angle_alpha   90.00
_cell.angle_beta   90.00
_cell.angle_gamma   90.00
#
_symmetry.space_group_name_H-M   'P 1'
#
loop_
_entity.id
_entity.type
_entity.pdbx_description
1 polymer ?
#
loop_
_entity_poly.entity_id
_entity_poly.type
_entity_poly.pdbx_seq_one_letter_code
_entity_poly.pdbx_strand_id
1 'polypeptide(L)'
;MNGTILRSTQSTAGASSSDGWSQTSYEQPAGDIVTVSLNLSTMTATDGVTAERGSARDHAYIQLGGVSSGFLDVLRVEDADSDGDVTFSINTRTLGTSDSISATASDLVYHSDGDVIRSSVHGRLSTADDSPTFLGPDGSELTGFGEYLAALGLIDSASADRGIDQLRRPLQPGNYSLLASTAGEFRANATSDSRGSAEYTSKPTSPTIEATTIELTKPGLGEMSIQAAPAGPANAAPNHTALVDSATESRTVTATDRIVITAEATGIYGHLVAIEGGFEALSTGFDPGTLSQLETRTGEGVEFAVESTDGPVLRGPGPSDGLESPLEVLDLSTLDATAVTVYADNTAGKLYIVVDPRATDTFALTDDASRNFSAALEYRTDATSPFLFDREDQHIQSYYRGLVGGAGGDVDTPAFPYFEPGENTTATTQFSLVEPRVRFEGTDGWVESGSPVVVDRQSPTHIRGKTNIAPGTDAELQLTSRAANTSFTSLQRSPVSIAPNGTFSGTLDLSEAAVRGTSTLSLLIDGTEVARTELVVVSEVQQTANQSVQTTVVSAESETDAEESGGTTPSLTPLTALIVVAAAFAWLFISRR
;
A
#
# COMPACT_ATOMS: atom_id res chain seq x y z
N MET A 1 -22.91 -0.86 11.61
CA MET A 1 -22.87 -2.09 12.42
C MET A 1 -21.42 -2.34 12.78
N ASN A 2 -21.15 -2.73 14.03
CA ASN A 2 -19.86 -2.67 14.72
C ASN A 2 -18.63 -2.96 13.83
N GLY A 3 -17.88 -1.91 13.50
CA GLY A 3 -16.57 -2.01 12.88
C GLY A 3 -15.53 -2.44 13.92
N THR A 4 -15.01 -3.63 13.75
CA THR A 4 -13.81 -4.09 14.45
C THR A 4 -12.63 -3.41 13.78
N ILE A 5 -12.17 -2.29 14.36
CA ILE A 5 -10.90 -1.68 14.00
C ILE A 5 -9.81 -2.65 14.45
N LEU A 6 -9.27 -3.44 13.52
CA LEU A 6 -7.99 -4.11 13.72
C LEU A 6 -6.92 -3.02 13.68
N ARG A 7 -6.66 -2.45 14.85
CA ARG A 7 -5.43 -1.68 15.08
C ARG A 7 -4.28 -2.62 14.80
N SER A 8 -3.40 -2.21 13.89
CA SER A 8 -1.99 -2.58 13.94
C SER A 8 -1.55 -2.55 15.39
N THR A 9 -1.24 -3.71 15.95
CA THR A 9 -0.33 -3.77 17.08
C THR A 9 1.06 -3.49 16.54
N GLN A 10 1.34 -2.22 16.20
CA GLN A 10 2.54 -1.63 16.75
C GLN A 10 2.36 -1.74 18.25
N SER A 11 2.86 -2.87 18.78
CA SER A 11 3.17 -2.95 20.18
C SER A 11 4.07 -1.76 20.43
N THR A 12 3.53 -0.75 21.11
CA THR A 12 4.29 0.11 22.00
C THR A 12 4.74 -0.77 23.17
N ALA A 13 5.46 -1.86 22.85
CA ALA A 13 6.41 -2.48 23.73
C ALA A 13 7.48 -1.41 23.93
N GLY A 14 7.81 -1.14 25.19
CA GLY A 14 8.85 -0.18 25.51
C GLY A 14 10.08 -0.43 24.65
N ALA A 15 10.74 0.66 24.27
CA ALA A 15 12.13 0.62 23.87
C ALA A 15 12.93 0.00 25.03
N SER A 16 13.00 -1.33 25.07
CA SER A 16 14.16 -2.02 25.58
C SER A 16 15.07 -2.15 24.38
N SER A 17 16.03 -1.23 24.26
CA SER A 17 17.21 -1.46 23.45
C SER A 17 17.86 -2.76 23.95
N SER A 18 17.59 -3.88 23.28
CA SER A 18 18.48 -5.03 23.37
C SER A 18 19.79 -4.65 22.70
N ASP A 19 20.90 -5.04 23.31
CA ASP A 19 22.21 -4.97 22.68
C ASP A 19 22.21 -5.96 21.50
N GLY A 20 22.10 -5.47 20.26
CA GLY A 20 22.15 -6.28 19.03
C GLY A 20 20.94 -6.06 18.10
N TRP A 21 20.21 -7.11 17.75
CA TRP A 21 19.07 -7.08 16.81
C TRP A 21 17.90 -6.23 17.34
N SER A 22 17.27 -5.48 16.44
CA SER A 22 16.10 -4.66 16.77
C SER A 22 14.86 -5.48 17.15
N GLN A 23 14.81 -6.75 16.76
CA GLN A 23 13.72 -7.67 17.08
C GLN A 23 14.26 -9.08 17.37
N THR A 24 13.57 -9.80 18.25
CA THR A 24 13.88 -11.21 18.58
C THR A 24 13.38 -12.20 17.52
N SER A 25 12.43 -11.76 16.68
CA SER A 25 11.93 -12.48 15.51
C SER A 25 11.40 -11.46 14.50
N TYR A 26 11.67 -11.66 13.22
CA TYR A 26 11.15 -10.88 12.10
C TYR A 26 10.19 -11.78 11.32
N GLU A 27 8.89 -11.45 11.35
CA GLU A 27 7.86 -12.23 10.67
C GLU A 27 7.49 -11.57 9.33
N GLN A 28 7.51 -12.34 8.23
CA GLN A 28 7.12 -11.88 6.90
C GLN A 28 6.66 -13.06 6.04
N PRO A 29 5.71 -12.90 5.11
CA PRO A 29 5.41 -13.94 4.12
C PRO A 29 6.62 -14.28 3.23
N ALA A 30 6.77 -15.57 2.91
CA ALA A 30 7.80 -16.02 1.97
C ALA A 30 7.60 -15.38 0.58
N GLY A 31 8.67 -14.90 -0.05
CA GLY A 31 8.59 -14.18 -1.33
C GLY A 31 8.42 -12.68 -1.23
N ASP A 32 8.19 -12.16 -0.03
CA ASP A 32 8.17 -10.73 0.26
C ASP A 32 9.52 -10.25 0.82
N ILE A 33 9.59 -8.96 1.17
CA ILE A 33 10.81 -8.30 1.64
C ILE A 33 10.84 -8.29 3.17
N VAL A 34 11.97 -8.73 3.75
CA VAL A 34 12.21 -8.65 5.20
C VAL A 34 13.22 -7.55 5.48
N THR A 35 12.90 -6.57 6.32
CA THR A 35 13.89 -5.57 6.78
C THR A 35 14.37 -5.92 8.19
N VAL A 36 15.68 -6.03 8.36
CA VAL A 36 16.34 -6.34 9.64
C VAL A 36 17.28 -5.21 10.03
N SER A 37 17.56 -5.08 11.32
CA SER A 37 18.46 -4.04 11.84
C SER A 37 19.28 -4.57 13.02
N LEU A 38 20.59 -4.34 12.99
CA LEU A 38 21.58 -4.82 13.96
C LEU A 38 22.36 -3.64 14.54
N ASN A 39 22.27 -3.42 15.86
CA ASN A 39 23.03 -2.39 16.55
C ASN A 39 24.48 -2.81 16.82
N LEU A 40 25.44 -2.09 16.26
CA LEU A 40 26.88 -2.30 16.45
C LEU A 40 27.48 -1.43 17.58
N SER A 41 26.78 -0.38 17.99
CA SER A 41 27.27 0.68 18.88
C SER A 41 27.57 0.26 20.33
N THR A 42 26.93 -0.81 20.84
CA THR A 42 27.07 -1.24 22.25
C THR A 42 27.80 -2.58 22.43
N MET A 43 28.32 -3.16 21.36
CA MET A 43 28.85 -4.53 21.35
C MET A 43 30.16 -4.70 22.17
N THR A 44 30.00 -4.95 23.47
CA THR A 44 31.11 -5.22 24.39
C THR A 44 31.62 -6.66 24.19
N ALA A 45 32.90 -6.84 23.88
CA ALA A 45 33.50 -8.18 23.88
C ALA A 45 33.38 -8.74 25.30
N THR A 46 32.64 -9.83 25.49
CA THR A 46 32.42 -10.42 26.81
C THR A 46 33.63 -11.27 27.24
N ASP A 47 34.79 -10.65 27.38
CA ASP A 47 36.00 -11.28 27.94
C ASP A 47 36.06 -11.03 29.46
N GLY A 48 35.07 -11.54 30.21
CA GLY A 48 35.11 -11.90 31.63
C GLY A 48 35.63 -10.93 32.71
N VAL A 49 36.20 -9.76 32.39
CA VAL A 49 36.84 -8.84 33.31
C VAL A 49 36.70 -7.43 32.75
N THR A 50 35.97 -6.57 33.48
CA THR A 50 35.77 -5.13 33.23
C THR A 50 35.13 -4.78 31.88
N ALA A 51 33.83 -4.48 31.90
CA ALA A 51 33.13 -3.84 30.80
C ALA A 51 33.62 -2.38 30.65
N GLU A 52 34.72 -2.19 29.94
CA GLU A 52 34.97 -0.92 29.26
C GLU A 52 34.08 -0.90 28.01
N ARG A 53 33.28 0.16 27.83
CA ARG A 53 32.58 0.39 26.56
C ARG A 53 33.64 0.42 25.46
N GLY A 54 33.66 -0.60 24.60
CA GLY A 54 34.49 -0.60 23.41
C GLY A 54 34.12 0.57 22.50
N SER A 55 35.04 0.96 21.62
CA SER A 55 34.70 1.82 20.48
C SER A 55 33.57 1.16 19.67
N ALA A 56 32.71 1.98 19.04
CA ALA A 56 31.74 1.48 18.06
C ALA A 56 32.45 0.60 17.04
N ARG A 57 31.81 -0.50 16.65
CA ARG A 57 32.36 -1.43 15.67
C ARG A 57 31.82 -1.06 14.30
N ASP A 58 32.71 -1.01 13.33
CA ASP A 58 32.33 -0.61 11.97
C ASP A 58 31.83 -1.81 11.14
N HIS A 59 31.88 -3.05 11.66
CA HIS A 59 31.43 -4.24 10.94
C HIS A 59 31.03 -5.44 11.83
N ALA A 60 30.29 -6.38 11.24
CA ALA A 60 29.97 -7.69 11.80
C ALA A 60 29.84 -8.76 10.70
N TYR A 61 29.78 -10.02 11.10
CA TYR A 61 29.43 -11.15 10.24
C TYR A 61 28.10 -11.76 10.67
N ILE A 62 27.24 -12.10 9.70
CA ILE A 62 25.92 -12.69 9.96
C ILE A 62 25.83 -14.02 9.23
N GLN A 63 25.55 -15.11 9.94
CA GLN A 63 25.08 -16.36 9.32
C GLN A 63 23.57 -16.28 9.19
N LEU A 64 23.06 -16.33 7.96
CA LEU A 64 21.64 -16.46 7.66
C LEU A 64 21.34 -17.91 7.34
N GLY A 65 20.40 -18.51 8.07
CA GLY A 65 20.00 -19.90 7.92
C GLY A 65 21.01 -20.90 8.51
N GLY A 66 20.90 -22.15 8.03
CA GLY A 66 21.61 -23.30 8.54
C GLY A 66 21.22 -24.59 7.83
N VAL A 67 21.88 -25.69 8.21
CA VAL A 67 21.57 -27.03 7.66
C VAL A 67 20.09 -27.39 7.85
N SER A 68 19.50 -27.02 8.99
CA SER A 68 18.10 -27.31 9.30
C SER A 68 17.10 -26.56 8.42
N SER A 69 17.46 -25.38 7.90
CA SER A 69 16.61 -24.62 6.97
C SER A 69 16.87 -24.96 5.51
N GLY A 70 17.86 -25.83 5.21
CA GLY A 70 18.23 -26.22 3.85
C GLY A 70 18.86 -25.09 3.02
N PHE A 71 19.22 -23.98 3.65
CA PHE A 71 19.88 -22.83 3.03
C PHE A 71 20.74 -22.11 4.05
N LEU A 72 21.94 -21.72 3.63
CA LEU A 72 22.87 -20.92 4.40
C LEU A 72 23.53 -19.86 3.52
N ASP A 73 23.61 -18.63 4.03
CA ASP A 73 24.48 -17.57 3.54
C ASP A 73 25.28 -16.97 4.70
N VAL A 74 26.45 -16.43 4.39
CA VAL A 74 27.28 -15.66 5.32
C VAL A 74 27.47 -14.26 4.76
N LEU A 75 27.01 -13.28 5.53
CA LEU A 75 27.11 -11.87 5.22
C LEU A 75 28.24 -11.23 6.01
N ARG A 76 28.92 -10.27 5.39
CA ARG A 76 29.69 -9.25 6.10
C ARG A 76 28.94 -7.93 5.93
N VAL A 77 28.67 -7.28 7.06
CA VAL A 77 27.94 -6.01 7.11
C VAL A 77 28.84 -4.94 7.69
N GLU A 78 28.78 -3.73 7.14
CA GLU A 78 29.53 -2.57 7.62
C GLU A 78 28.57 -1.40 7.84
N ASP A 79 28.66 -0.78 9.01
CA ASP A 79 28.05 0.52 9.30
C ASP A 79 28.89 1.58 8.58
N ALA A 80 28.40 2.03 7.42
CA ALA A 80 29.15 2.92 6.54
C ALA A 80 28.78 4.41 6.74
N ASP A 81 27.65 4.70 7.36
CA ASP A 81 27.21 6.06 7.67
C ASP A 81 27.51 6.50 9.12
N SER A 82 28.05 5.58 9.93
CA SER A 82 28.47 5.77 11.32
C SER A 82 27.33 6.12 12.27
N ASP A 83 26.11 5.64 12.01
CA ASP A 83 24.97 5.82 12.89
C ASP A 83 24.94 4.80 14.06
N GLY A 84 25.76 3.76 13.98
CA GLY A 84 25.92 2.72 15.00
C GLY A 84 25.00 1.51 14.82
N ASP A 85 24.20 1.47 13.77
CA ASP A 85 23.30 0.41 13.37
C ASP A 85 23.67 -0.09 11.94
N VAL A 86 23.26 -1.30 11.60
CA VAL A 86 23.23 -1.75 10.21
C VAL A 86 21.83 -2.21 9.87
N THR A 87 21.16 -1.50 8.94
CA THR A 87 19.79 -1.78 8.52
C THR A 87 19.75 -2.14 7.04
N PHE A 88 19.16 -3.29 6.72
CA PHE A 88 19.05 -3.75 5.35
C PHE A 88 17.81 -4.61 5.11
N SER A 89 17.32 -4.57 3.88
CA SER A 89 16.22 -5.36 3.36
C SER A 89 16.74 -6.61 2.65
N ILE A 90 16.03 -7.72 2.82
CA ILE A 90 16.31 -9.03 2.24
C ILE A 90 15.14 -9.39 1.34
N ASN A 91 15.41 -9.57 0.05
CA ASN A 91 14.44 -10.08 -0.91
C ASN A 91 14.43 -11.63 -0.85
N THR A 92 13.43 -12.17 -0.16
CA THR A 92 13.34 -13.62 0.07
C THR A 92 12.98 -14.40 -1.19
N ARG A 93 12.49 -13.73 -2.24
CA ARG A 93 12.21 -14.33 -3.56
C ARG A 93 13.47 -14.55 -4.39
N THR A 94 14.46 -13.67 -4.28
CA THR A 94 15.72 -13.70 -5.06
C THR A 94 16.88 -14.35 -4.28
N LEU A 95 16.76 -14.47 -2.96
CA LEU A 95 17.75 -15.14 -2.12
C LEU A 95 17.94 -16.61 -2.55
N GLY A 96 19.20 -17.00 -2.74
CA GLY A 96 19.60 -18.30 -3.27
C GLY A 96 19.40 -18.49 -4.78
N THR A 97 19.11 -17.43 -5.54
CA THR A 97 19.05 -17.44 -7.01
C THR A 97 20.25 -16.72 -7.64
N SER A 98 20.51 -16.94 -8.93
CA SER A 98 21.30 -15.97 -9.71
C SER A 98 20.36 -15.15 -10.57
N ASP A 99 20.50 -13.84 -10.49
CA ASP A 99 19.98 -13.00 -11.55
C ASP A 99 20.77 -13.33 -12.83
N SER A 100 20.03 -13.60 -13.91
CA SER A 100 20.61 -13.80 -15.26
C SER A 100 21.39 -12.58 -15.79
N ILE A 101 21.49 -11.51 -14.99
CA ILE A 101 22.07 -10.21 -15.36
C ILE A 101 23.49 -10.07 -14.78
N SER A 102 23.79 -10.53 -13.57
CA SER A 102 25.15 -10.85 -13.13
C SER A 102 25.13 -11.51 -11.75
N ALA A 103 25.77 -12.68 -11.58
CA ALA A 103 26.00 -13.36 -10.28
C ALA A 103 26.83 -12.56 -9.23
N THR A 104 26.91 -11.24 -9.37
CA THR A 104 27.54 -10.24 -8.50
C THR A 104 26.58 -9.13 -8.07
N ALA A 105 25.34 -9.09 -8.55
CA ALA A 105 24.37 -8.06 -8.17
C ALA A 105 23.69 -8.44 -6.84
N SER A 106 24.43 -8.32 -5.74
CA SER A 106 23.90 -8.45 -4.38
C SER A 106 22.70 -7.54 -4.13
N ASP A 107 22.63 -6.42 -4.85
CA ASP A 107 21.71 -5.30 -4.59
C ASP A 107 20.24 -5.66 -4.84
N LEU A 108 19.95 -6.74 -5.60
CA LEU A 108 18.59 -7.28 -5.78
C LEU A 108 18.18 -8.29 -4.70
N VAL A 109 19.13 -8.71 -3.87
CA VAL A 109 18.93 -9.67 -2.77
C VAL A 109 19.00 -8.96 -1.43
N TYR A 110 19.99 -8.09 -1.27
CA TYR A 110 20.27 -7.32 -0.06
C TYR A 110 20.35 -5.85 -0.44
N HIS A 111 19.51 -5.01 0.16
CA HIS A 111 19.47 -3.57 -0.08
C HIS A 111 19.63 -2.79 1.22
N SER A 112 20.46 -1.76 1.22
CA SER A 112 20.56 -0.77 2.29
C SER A 112 20.75 0.61 1.68
N ASP A 113 20.17 1.62 2.32
CA ASP A 113 20.28 3.02 1.89
C ASP A 113 21.61 3.66 2.34
N GLY A 114 22.24 3.11 3.39
CA GLY A 114 23.40 3.71 4.05
C GLY A 114 24.56 2.73 4.33
N ASP A 115 24.28 1.43 4.43
CA ASP A 115 25.24 0.41 4.84
C ASP A 115 25.78 -0.44 3.69
N VAL A 116 26.86 -1.17 3.98
CA VAL A 116 27.46 -2.10 3.02
C VAL A 116 27.15 -3.53 3.42
N ILE A 117 26.43 -4.25 2.55
CA ILE A 117 26.12 -5.67 2.73
C ILE A 117 26.85 -6.49 1.67
N ARG A 118 27.64 -7.48 2.09
CA ARG A 118 28.33 -8.39 1.18
C ARG A 118 28.00 -9.83 1.51
N SER A 119 27.57 -10.59 0.51
CA SER A 119 27.10 -11.97 0.64
C SER A 119 28.10 -12.98 0.08
N SER A 120 28.20 -14.13 0.74
CA SER A 120 28.98 -15.28 0.25
C SER A 120 28.32 -15.97 -0.93
N VAL A 121 26.97 -15.97 -0.99
CA VAL A 121 26.19 -16.53 -2.10
C VAL A 121 26.12 -15.57 -3.30
N HIS A 122 25.86 -14.27 -3.09
CA HIS A 122 25.42 -13.32 -4.12
C HIS A 122 26.42 -12.21 -4.49
N GLY A 123 27.46 -11.97 -3.68
CA GLY A 123 28.36 -10.82 -3.86
C GLY A 123 29.85 -11.17 -3.96
N ARG A 124 30.21 -12.45 -3.72
CA ARG A 124 31.58 -12.94 -3.56
C ARG A 124 32.40 -12.05 -2.61
N LEU A 125 32.31 -12.33 -1.32
CA LEU A 125 33.23 -11.76 -0.32
C LEU A 125 34.68 -11.82 -0.85
N SER A 126 35.35 -10.66 -0.91
CA SER A 126 36.75 -10.52 -1.35
C SER A 126 37.64 -11.52 -0.62
N THR A 127 38.70 -12.01 -1.27
CA THR A 127 39.76 -12.86 -0.67
C THR A 127 40.86 -12.06 0.05
N ALA A 128 40.63 -10.77 0.33
CA ALA A 128 41.56 -9.92 1.10
C ALA A 128 41.44 -10.15 2.62
N ASP A 129 42.26 -9.47 3.43
CA ASP A 129 42.49 -9.70 4.87
C ASP A 129 41.24 -9.73 5.80
N ASP A 130 40.03 -9.47 5.29
CA ASP A 130 38.74 -9.48 6.02
C ASP A 130 37.71 -10.49 5.45
N SER A 131 38.16 -11.57 4.79
CA SER A 131 37.27 -12.68 4.41
C SER A 131 36.84 -13.50 5.63
N PRO A 132 35.63 -14.08 5.64
CA PRO A 132 35.32 -15.11 6.60
C PRO A 132 36.19 -16.35 6.37
N THR A 133 36.62 -16.96 7.46
CA THR A 133 37.33 -18.24 7.50
C THR A 133 36.33 -19.37 7.73
N PHE A 134 36.42 -20.42 6.91
CA PHE A 134 35.54 -21.58 7.01
C PHE A 134 36.33 -22.80 7.47
N LEU A 135 35.84 -23.50 8.48
CA LEU A 135 36.47 -24.69 9.05
C LEU A 135 35.62 -25.93 8.81
N GLY A 136 36.29 -27.04 8.45
CA GLY A 136 35.69 -28.36 8.33
C GLY A 136 35.40 -29.02 9.69
N PRO A 137 34.73 -30.19 9.68
CA PRO A 137 34.40 -30.93 10.91
C PRO A 137 35.61 -31.31 11.77
N ASP A 138 36.77 -31.52 11.14
CA ASP A 138 38.05 -31.81 11.81
C ASP A 138 38.79 -30.56 12.30
N GLY A 139 38.26 -29.37 12.02
CA GLY A 139 38.87 -28.08 12.36
C GLY A 139 39.94 -27.60 11.38
N SER A 140 40.13 -28.30 10.25
CA SER A 140 40.96 -27.81 9.16
C SER A 140 40.29 -26.63 8.44
N GLU A 141 41.08 -25.69 7.96
CA GLU A 141 40.57 -24.58 7.14
C GLU A 141 40.23 -25.07 5.74
N LEU A 142 39.05 -24.66 5.26
CA LEU A 142 38.52 -24.97 3.93
C LEU A 142 38.91 -23.86 2.95
N THR A 143 38.98 -24.18 1.65
CA THR A 143 39.42 -23.20 0.64
C THR A 143 38.40 -22.10 0.36
N GLY A 144 37.19 -22.18 0.91
CA GLY A 144 36.17 -21.15 0.80
C GLY A 144 34.75 -21.64 1.06
N PHE A 145 33.79 -20.76 0.80
CA PHE A 145 32.38 -20.98 1.13
C PHE A 145 31.75 -22.18 0.41
N GLY A 146 32.14 -22.47 -0.83
CA GLY A 146 31.65 -23.66 -1.55
C GLY A 146 32.03 -24.97 -0.85
N GLU A 147 33.27 -25.09 -0.38
CA GLU A 147 33.70 -26.26 0.39
C GLU A 147 32.99 -26.35 1.75
N TYR A 148 32.71 -25.20 2.35
CA TYR A 148 31.91 -25.12 3.58
C TYR A 148 30.49 -25.67 3.38
N LEU A 149 29.79 -25.24 2.31
CA LEU A 149 28.47 -25.76 1.97
C LEU A 149 28.50 -27.28 1.66
N ALA A 150 29.51 -27.75 0.94
CA ALA A 150 29.68 -29.18 0.67
C ALA A 150 29.95 -29.98 1.94
N ALA A 151 30.78 -29.46 2.85
CA ALA A 151 31.05 -30.09 4.15
C ALA A 151 29.80 -30.15 5.07
N LEU A 152 28.85 -29.23 4.88
CA LEU A 152 27.54 -29.21 5.54
C LEU A 152 26.48 -30.07 4.83
N GLY A 153 26.78 -30.61 3.64
CA GLY A 153 25.84 -31.38 2.83
C GLY A 153 24.71 -30.53 2.21
N LEU A 154 24.90 -29.22 2.10
CA LEU A 154 23.94 -28.30 1.47
C LEU A 154 24.08 -28.26 -0.06
N ILE A 155 25.23 -28.66 -0.58
CA ILE A 155 25.50 -28.91 -2.01
C ILE A 155 26.29 -30.21 -2.15
N ASP A 156 26.29 -30.83 -3.34
CA ASP A 156 26.94 -32.11 -3.59
C ASP A 156 28.47 -31.95 -3.75
N SER A 157 28.92 -30.87 -4.41
CA SER A 157 30.34 -30.61 -4.61
C SER A 157 30.67 -29.13 -4.82
N ALA A 158 31.63 -28.60 -4.08
CA ALA A 158 32.18 -27.26 -4.28
C ALA A 158 32.80 -27.04 -5.69
N SER A 159 33.18 -28.11 -6.38
CA SER A 159 33.78 -28.03 -7.71
C SER A 159 32.75 -27.95 -8.85
N ALA A 160 31.56 -28.52 -8.64
CA ALA A 160 30.49 -28.60 -9.64
C ALA A 160 29.34 -27.61 -9.34
N ASP A 161 29.04 -27.41 -8.06
CA ASP A 161 27.89 -26.63 -7.60
C ASP A 161 28.30 -25.24 -7.12
N ARG A 162 27.30 -24.39 -6.91
CA ARG A 162 27.42 -23.03 -6.40
C ARG A 162 26.53 -22.82 -5.19
N GLY A 163 26.71 -21.69 -4.50
CA GLY A 163 25.86 -21.33 -3.35
C GLY A 163 24.37 -21.26 -3.68
N ILE A 164 24.02 -20.97 -4.93
CA ILE A 164 22.64 -20.93 -5.43
C ILE A 164 22.03 -22.33 -5.69
N ASP A 165 22.83 -23.39 -5.63
CA ASP A 165 22.35 -24.77 -5.88
C ASP A 165 21.77 -25.45 -4.63
N GLN A 166 21.89 -24.82 -3.47
CA GLN A 166 21.27 -25.25 -2.21
C GLN A 166 19.74 -25.38 -2.37
N LEU A 167 19.13 -24.49 -3.15
CA LEU A 167 17.69 -24.36 -3.27
C LEU A 167 17.19 -24.90 -4.60
N ARG A 168 16.03 -25.57 -4.58
CA ARG A 168 15.32 -26.04 -5.78
C ARG A 168 14.13 -25.14 -6.17
N ARG A 169 13.76 -24.25 -5.26
CA ARG A 169 12.66 -23.27 -5.30
C ARG A 169 13.02 -22.14 -4.33
N PRO A 170 12.33 -20.98 -4.37
CA PRO A 170 12.61 -19.87 -3.45
C PRO A 170 12.53 -20.30 -1.98
N LEU A 171 13.08 -19.50 -1.06
CA LEU A 171 12.98 -19.79 0.37
C LEU A 171 11.53 -20.05 0.75
N GLN A 172 11.29 -21.20 1.35
CA GLN A 172 9.93 -21.64 1.70
C GLN A 172 9.53 -21.12 3.07
N PRO A 173 8.22 -21.09 3.39
CA PRO A 173 7.75 -20.80 4.74
C PRO A 173 8.47 -21.68 5.78
N GLY A 174 8.93 -21.05 6.86
CA GLY A 174 9.77 -21.69 7.87
C GLY A 174 10.66 -20.69 8.62
N ASN A 175 11.48 -21.22 9.53
CA ASN A 175 12.35 -20.41 10.39
C ASN A 175 13.79 -20.42 9.89
N TYR A 176 14.37 -19.22 9.74
CA TYR A 176 15.74 -19.00 9.30
C TYR A 176 16.48 -18.20 10.37
N SER A 177 17.43 -18.83 11.04
CA SER A 177 18.20 -18.16 12.09
C SER A 177 19.11 -17.08 11.52
N LEU A 178 19.26 -15.98 12.24
CA LEU A 178 20.26 -14.94 11.99
C LEU A 178 21.21 -14.91 13.18
N LEU A 179 22.46 -15.30 12.95
CA LEU A 179 23.50 -15.35 14.00
C LEU A 179 24.56 -14.29 13.70
N ALA A 180 24.59 -13.23 14.50
CA ALA A 180 25.60 -12.17 14.38
C ALA A 180 26.85 -12.53 15.18
N SER A 181 28.02 -12.28 14.60
CA SER A 181 29.34 -12.63 15.12
C SER A 181 30.34 -11.52 14.80
N THR A 182 31.28 -11.28 15.70
CA THR A 182 32.33 -10.28 15.49
C THR A 182 33.57 -10.87 14.84
N ALA A 183 33.69 -12.20 14.85
CA ALA A 183 34.73 -12.92 14.16
C ALA A 183 34.15 -13.57 12.90
N GLY A 184 34.90 -13.52 11.82
CA GLY A 184 34.53 -14.14 10.55
C GLY A 184 34.76 -15.65 10.50
N GLU A 185 34.92 -16.36 11.62
CA GLU A 185 35.24 -17.79 11.62
C GLU A 185 33.98 -18.66 11.85
N PHE A 186 33.71 -19.56 10.90
CA PHE A 186 32.53 -20.43 10.87
C PHE A 186 32.95 -21.90 10.76
N ARG A 187 32.36 -22.78 11.57
CA ARG A 187 32.72 -24.20 11.63
C ARG A 187 31.56 -25.10 11.28
N ALA A 188 31.82 -26.01 10.34
CA ALA A 188 30.96 -27.15 10.07
C ALA A 188 31.19 -28.17 11.17
N ASN A 189 30.14 -28.64 11.82
CA ASN A 189 30.21 -29.68 12.84
C ASN A 189 29.44 -30.89 12.35
N ALA A 190 29.99 -32.08 12.56
CA ALA A 190 29.33 -33.34 12.33
C ALA A 190 29.25 -34.10 13.65
N THR A 191 28.03 -34.37 14.12
CA THR A 191 27.78 -35.25 15.25
C THR A 191 27.19 -36.55 14.74
N SER A 192 27.84 -37.67 15.00
CA SER A 192 27.24 -38.97 14.71
C SER A 192 26.31 -39.37 15.86
N ASP A 193 25.07 -39.73 15.53
CA ASP A 193 24.20 -40.38 16.49
C ASP A 193 24.67 -41.82 16.78
N SER A 194 24.06 -42.45 17.79
CA SER A 194 24.36 -43.84 18.16
C SER A 194 23.97 -44.88 17.10
N ARG A 195 23.32 -44.45 16.00
CA ARG A 195 22.89 -45.27 14.86
C ARG A 195 23.77 -45.04 13.62
N GLY A 196 24.79 -44.19 13.70
CA GLY A 196 25.72 -43.91 12.61
C GLY A 196 25.21 -42.88 11.59
N SER A 197 24.12 -42.17 11.88
CA SER A 197 23.68 -41.02 11.08
C SER A 197 24.48 -39.79 11.50
N ALA A 198 25.12 -39.13 10.54
CA ALA A 198 25.76 -37.84 10.79
C ALA A 198 24.73 -36.72 10.75
N GLU A 199 24.65 -35.93 11.81
CA GLU A 199 23.92 -34.67 11.87
C GLU A 199 24.92 -33.54 11.68
N TYR A 200 24.67 -32.69 10.69
CA TYR A 200 25.54 -31.55 10.37
C TYR A 200 24.94 -30.27 10.94
N THR A 201 25.77 -29.44 11.57
CA THR A 201 25.38 -28.12 12.09
C THR A 201 26.44 -27.08 11.74
N SER A 202 26.02 -25.83 11.61
CA SER A 202 26.88 -24.67 11.33
C SER A 202 26.82 -23.71 12.52
N LYS A 203 27.97 -23.22 12.98
CA LYS A 203 28.02 -22.20 14.02
C LYS A 203 29.25 -21.30 13.85
N PRO A 204 29.12 -19.98 14.13
CA PRO A 204 30.29 -19.14 14.41
C PRO A 204 31.14 -19.76 15.54
N THR A 205 32.46 -19.70 15.42
CA THR A 205 33.36 -20.26 16.45
C THR A 205 33.57 -19.32 17.63
N SER A 206 33.39 -18.02 17.40
CA SER A 206 33.35 -17.01 18.46
C SER A 206 31.96 -16.91 19.09
N PRO A 207 31.84 -16.34 20.30
CA PRO A 207 30.54 -16.08 20.91
C PRO A 207 29.65 -15.29 19.95
N THR A 208 28.46 -15.84 19.67
CA THR A 208 27.41 -15.11 18.95
C THR A 208 27.08 -13.87 19.75
N ILE A 209 27.07 -12.72 19.09
CA ILE A 209 26.71 -11.44 19.70
C ILE A 209 25.27 -11.51 20.15
N GLU A 210 24.41 -11.82 19.19
CA GLU A 210 23.00 -12.07 19.41
C GLU A 210 22.45 -12.95 18.27
N ALA A 211 21.42 -13.72 18.60
CA ALA A 211 20.70 -14.56 17.66
C ALA A 211 19.26 -14.07 17.57
N THR A 212 18.76 -13.97 16.35
CA THR A 212 17.34 -13.71 16.05
C THR A 212 16.88 -14.70 14.98
N THR A 213 15.61 -14.62 14.57
CA THR A 213 15.02 -15.51 13.57
C THR A 213 14.22 -14.69 12.57
N ILE A 214 14.31 -15.05 11.29
CA ILE A 214 13.32 -14.67 10.29
C ILE A 214 12.30 -15.81 10.22
N GLU A 215 11.06 -15.52 10.56
CA GLU A 215 9.92 -16.42 10.41
C GLU A 215 9.22 -16.10 9.08
N LEU A 216 9.40 -16.98 8.09
CA LEU A 216 8.69 -16.88 6.83
C LEU A 216 7.34 -17.56 6.93
N THR A 217 6.26 -16.80 6.82
CA THR A 217 4.89 -17.33 6.84
C THR A 217 4.43 -17.73 5.45
N LYS A 218 3.37 -18.54 5.38
CA LYS A 218 2.77 -18.91 4.10
C LYS A 218 2.09 -17.70 3.48
N PRO A 219 2.41 -17.33 2.24
CA PRO A 219 1.72 -16.25 1.54
C PRO A 219 0.27 -16.60 1.21
N GLY A 220 -0.51 -15.61 0.79
CA GLY A 220 -1.87 -15.84 0.35
C GLY A 220 -2.57 -14.59 -0.19
N LEU A 221 -3.82 -14.80 -0.58
CA LEU A 221 -4.76 -13.74 -0.94
C LEU A 221 -5.81 -13.59 0.17
N GLY A 222 -6.03 -12.36 0.60
CA GLY A 222 -7.10 -11.95 1.50
C GLY A 222 -8.25 -11.30 0.76
N GLU A 223 -8.82 -10.24 1.33
CA GLU A 223 -9.94 -9.53 0.71
C GLU A 223 -9.48 -8.55 -0.38
N MET A 224 -10.35 -8.33 -1.37
CA MET A 224 -10.23 -7.25 -2.35
C MET A 224 -11.30 -6.17 -2.12
N SER A 225 -10.90 -4.90 -2.20
CA SER A 225 -11.78 -3.75 -2.03
C SER A 225 -11.56 -2.72 -3.12
N ILE A 226 -12.54 -1.83 -3.29
CA ILE A 226 -12.51 -0.76 -4.27
C ILE A 226 -12.66 0.56 -3.54
N GLN A 227 -11.79 1.50 -3.87
CA GLN A 227 -11.81 2.85 -3.34
C GLN A 227 -11.82 3.86 -4.50
N ALA A 228 -12.41 5.02 -4.26
CA ALA A 228 -12.33 6.18 -5.13
C ALA A 228 -11.31 7.15 -4.55
N ALA A 229 -10.35 7.60 -5.37
CA ALA A 229 -9.40 8.63 -5.00
C ALA A 229 -9.62 9.89 -5.86
N PRO A 230 -9.22 11.08 -5.38
CA PRO A 230 -9.35 12.32 -6.12
C PRO A 230 -8.84 12.23 -7.56
N ALA A 231 -9.52 12.95 -8.46
CA ALA A 231 -9.16 13.05 -9.87
C ALA A 231 -7.68 13.45 -10.08
N GLY A 232 -7.04 12.86 -11.08
CA GLY A 232 -5.62 13.06 -11.40
C GLY A 232 -5.05 11.83 -12.14
N PRO A 233 -3.81 11.89 -12.63
CA PRO A 233 -3.14 10.72 -13.17
C PRO A 233 -2.97 9.65 -12.09
N ALA A 234 -2.89 8.38 -12.48
CA ALA A 234 -2.81 7.25 -11.55
C ALA A 234 -1.68 7.43 -10.51
N ASN A 235 -0.51 7.87 -10.96
CA ASN A 235 0.67 8.19 -10.14
C ASN A 235 0.67 9.57 -9.45
N ALA A 236 -0.49 10.23 -9.28
CA ALA A 236 -0.54 11.54 -8.61
C ALA A 236 -0.14 11.48 -7.12
N ALA A 237 -0.27 10.32 -6.46
CA ALA A 237 0.20 10.14 -5.09
C ALA A 237 1.70 9.82 -5.09
N PRO A 238 2.52 10.42 -4.22
CA PRO A 238 3.96 10.11 -4.18
C PRO A 238 4.29 8.71 -3.63
N ASN A 239 3.37 8.09 -2.89
CA ASN A 239 3.53 6.76 -2.29
C ASN A 239 2.16 6.19 -1.85
N HIS A 240 2.13 4.93 -1.38
CA HIS A 240 0.91 4.27 -0.93
C HIS A 240 0.26 4.97 0.28
N THR A 241 1.03 5.56 1.20
CA THR A 241 0.48 6.25 2.38
C THR A 241 -0.34 7.46 1.95
N ALA A 242 0.22 8.31 1.07
CA ALA A 242 -0.48 9.46 0.53
C ALA A 242 -1.71 9.06 -0.32
N LEU A 243 -1.65 7.92 -1.02
CA LEU A 243 -2.81 7.35 -1.73
C LEU A 243 -3.93 7.00 -0.74
N VAL A 244 -3.63 6.18 0.27
CA VAL A 244 -4.60 5.71 1.27
C VAL A 244 -5.22 6.86 2.05
N ASP A 245 -4.44 7.89 2.40
CA ASP A 245 -4.93 9.07 3.09
C ASP A 245 -5.96 9.88 2.27
N SER A 246 -5.89 9.77 0.93
CA SER A 246 -6.79 10.47 0.01
C SER A 246 -7.94 9.61 -0.52
N ALA A 247 -7.82 8.29 -0.46
CA ALA A 247 -8.79 7.37 -1.02
C ALA A 247 -9.94 7.07 -0.05
N THR A 248 -11.15 6.85 -0.59
CA THR A 248 -12.34 6.48 0.18
C THR A 248 -12.96 5.22 -0.38
N GLU A 249 -13.23 4.23 0.47
CA GLU A 249 -13.88 2.99 0.04
C GLU A 249 -15.23 3.27 -0.64
N SER A 250 -15.36 2.82 -1.87
CA SER A 250 -16.57 2.97 -2.67
C SER A 250 -16.57 1.96 -3.81
N ARG A 251 -17.64 1.17 -3.92
CA ARG A 251 -17.87 0.28 -5.07
C ARG A 251 -18.53 0.99 -6.24
N THR A 252 -18.81 2.28 -6.11
CA THR A 252 -19.33 3.12 -7.19
C THR A 252 -18.39 4.30 -7.35
N VAL A 253 -17.60 4.29 -8.41
CA VAL A 253 -16.57 5.29 -8.70
C VAL A 253 -17.05 6.14 -9.87
N THR A 254 -16.79 7.45 -9.86
CA THR A 254 -17.13 8.27 -11.03
C THR A 254 -16.08 8.15 -12.11
N ALA A 255 -16.44 8.33 -13.38
CA ALA A 255 -15.50 8.34 -14.51
C ALA A 255 -14.46 9.48 -14.45
N THR A 256 -14.57 10.39 -13.47
CA THR A 256 -13.58 11.44 -13.21
C THR A 256 -12.59 11.09 -12.11
N ASP A 257 -12.97 10.20 -11.19
CA ASP A 257 -12.16 9.80 -10.05
C ASP A 257 -11.17 8.70 -10.44
N ARG A 258 -10.07 8.58 -9.69
CA ARG A 258 -9.18 7.43 -9.82
C ARG A 258 -9.81 6.21 -9.14
N ILE A 259 -9.77 5.08 -9.82
CA ILE A 259 -10.19 3.79 -9.27
C ILE A 259 -8.99 3.20 -8.54
N VAL A 260 -9.14 2.80 -7.28
CA VAL A 260 -8.10 2.10 -6.52
C VAL A 260 -8.60 0.71 -6.20
N ILE A 261 -8.01 -0.30 -6.85
CA ILE A 261 -8.25 -1.71 -6.59
C ILE A 261 -7.22 -2.16 -5.56
N THR A 262 -7.68 -2.43 -4.34
CA THR A 262 -6.80 -2.91 -3.26
C THR A 262 -6.97 -4.41 -3.10
N ALA A 263 -5.88 -5.16 -3.14
CA ALA A 263 -5.83 -6.58 -2.84
C ALA A 263 -4.94 -6.81 -1.61
N GLU A 264 -5.43 -7.56 -0.62
CA GLU A 264 -4.58 -8.18 0.38
C GLU A 264 -3.85 -9.34 -0.30
N ALA A 265 -2.58 -9.15 -0.61
CA ALA A 265 -1.77 -10.09 -1.38
C ALA A 265 -0.36 -10.12 -0.80
N THR A 266 0.18 -11.32 -0.63
CA THR A 266 1.54 -11.52 -0.11
C THR A 266 2.28 -12.55 -0.95
N GLY A 267 3.60 -12.56 -0.82
CA GLY A 267 4.53 -13.49 -1.50
C GLY A 267 4.93 -13.11 -2.91
N ILE A 268 4.61 -11.89 -3.36
CA ILE A 268 4.92 -11.39 -4.71
C ILE A 268 5.83 -10.16 -4.71
N TYR A 269 6.03 -9.47 -3.57
CA TYR A 269 6.74 -8.19 -3.56
C TYR A 269 8.21 -8.33 -3.91
N GLY A 270 8.85 -9.42 -3.50
CA GLY A 270 10.22 -9.72 -3.89
C GLY A 270 10.37 -9.95 -5.40
N HIS A 271 9.34 -10.50 -6.06
CA HIS A 271 9.36 -10.67 -7.51
C HIS A 271 9.16 -9.34 -8.24
N LEU A 272 8.23 -8.50 -7.75
CA LEU A 272 8.00 -7.17 -8.32
C LEU A 272 9.28 -6.31 -8.25
N VAL A 273 9.97 -6.31 -7.10
CA VAL A 273 11.29 -5.65 -6.93
C VAL A 273 12.32 -6.20 -7.93
N ALA A 274 12.35 -7.52 -8.13
CA ALA A 274 13.30 -8.14 -9.04
C ALA A 274 13.00 -7.85 -10.53
N ILE A 275 11.73 -7.64 -10.88
CA ILE A 275 11.31 -7.20 -12.22
C ILE A 275 11.75 -5.76 -12.46
N GLU A 276 11.43 -4.88 -11.51
CA GLU A 276 11.76 -3.45 -11.60
C GLU A 276 13.28 -3.22 -11.63
N GLY A 277 14.04 -4.09 -10.97
CA GLY A 277 15.49 -3.99 -10.88
C GLY A 277 15.97 -3.16 -9.68
N GLY A 278 15.12 -2.93 -8.66
CA GLY A 278 15.51 -2.21 -7.46
C GLY A 278 14.37 -2.04 -6.43
N PHE A 279 14.74 -1.68 -5.20
CA PHE A 279 13.81 -1.56 -4.07
C PHE A 279 13.04 -0.23 -4.04
N GLU A 280 13.49 0.78 -4.78
CA GLU A 280 12.88 2.14 -4.81
C GLU A 280 11.38 2.15 -5.13
N ALA A 281 10.92 1.20 -5.94
CA ALA A 281 9.52 1.09 -6.31
C ALA A 281 8.59 0.67 -5.16
N LEU A 282 9.12 0.08 -4.08
CA LEU A 282 8.33 -0.14 -2.86
C LEU A 282 7.90 1.19 -2.23
N SER A 283 8.74 2.22 -2.36
CA SER A 283 8.49 3.55 -1.80
C SER A 283 7.71 4.44 -2.77
N THR A 284 8.01 4.36 -4.07
CA THR A 284 7.52 5.31 -5.09
C THR A 284 6.43 4.76 -6.00
N GLY A 285 6.18 3.45 -5.96
CA GLY A 285 5.30 2.74 -6.87
C GLY A 285 6.06 2.03 -8.00
N PHE A 286 5.43 1.00 -8.56
CA PHE A 286 5.90 0.20 -9.69
C PHE A 286 5.22 0.65 -10.98
N ASP A 287 5.94 0.51 -12.09
CA ASP A 287 5.36 0.66 -13.43
C ASP A 287 4.30 -0.42 -13.70
N PRO A 288 3.19 -0.14 -14.41
CA PRO A 288 2.21 -1.17 -14.76
C PRO A 288 2.81 -2.35 -15.54
N GLY A 289 3.87 -2.10 -16.33
CA GLY A 289 4.65 -3.13 -17.00
C GLY A 289 5.28 -4.15 -16.06
N THR A 290 5.54 -3.79 -14.80
CA THR A 290 6.10 -4.72 -13.79
C THR A 290 5.10 -5.78 -13.38
N LEU A 291 3.84 -5.41 -13.13
CA LEU A 291 2.77 -6.39 -12.86
C LEU A 291 2.44 -7.21 -14.13
N SER A 292 2.38 -6.56 -15.29
CA SER A 292 2.22 -7.26 -16.57
C SER A 292 3.34 -8.29 -16.82
N GLN A 293 4.59 -7.95 -16.52
CA GLN A 293 5.69 -8.89 -16.66
C GLN A 293 5.60 -10.05 -15.67
N LEU A 294 5.05 -9.83 -14.47
CA LEU A 294 4.79 -10.92 -13.52
C LEU A 294 3.74 -11.90 -14.08
N GLU A 295 2.64 -11.39 -14.65
CA GLU A 295 1.58 -12.21 -15.25
C GLU A 295 2.05 -13.00 -16.48
N THR A 296 2.84 -12.36 -17.35
CA THR A 296 3.39 -13.03 -18.55
C THR A 296 4.40 -14.13 -18.21
N ARG A 297 4.94 -14.15 -16.99
CA ARG A 297 5.72 -15.29 -16.48
C ARG A 297 4.76 -16.35 -15.97
N THR A 298 4.07 -17.02 -16.88
CA THR A 298 2.97 -17.96 -16.58
C THR A 298 3.33 -18.99 -15.51
N GLY A 299 4.57 -19.49 -15.52
CA GLY A 299 5.08 -20.43 -14.52
C GLY A 299 5.06 -19.94 -13.08
N GLU A 300 5.08 -18.63 -12.83
CA GLU A 300 4.96 -18.03 -11.50
C GLU A 300 3.54 -18.13 -10.93
N GLY A 301 2.55 -18.44 -11.78
CA GLY A 301 1.18 -18.73 -11.36
C GLY A 301 0.47 -17.54 -10.72
N VAL A 302 0.76 -16.30 -11.13
CA VAL A 302 0.07 -15.09 -10.68
C VAL A 302 -0.71 -14.50 -11.86
N GLU A 303 -1.99 -14.20 -11.65
CA GLU A 303 -2.87 -13.66 -12.69
C GLU A 303 -3.74 -12.54 -12.09
N PHE A 304 -3.72 -11.35 -12.68
CA PHE A 304 -4.64 -10.27 -12.35
C PHE A 304 -5.43 -9.87 -13.57
N ALA A 305 -6.73 -9.63 -13.39
CA ALA A 305 -7.62 -9.27 -14.47
C ALA A 305 -8.67 -8.26 -14.00
N VAL A 306 -9.01 -7.33 -14.89
CA VAL A 306 -10.21 -6.51 -14.77
C VAL A 306 -11.12 -6.81 -15.94
N GLU A 307 -12.31 -7.32 -15.64
CA GLU A 307 -13.28 -7.75 -16.61
C GLU A 307 -14.53 -6.87 -16.59
N SER A 308 -15.12 -6.58 -17.76
CA SER A 308 -16.46 -5.96 -17.80
C SER A 308 -17.53 -7.02 -17.59
N THR A 309 -18.50 -6.75 -16.72
CA THR A 309 -19.61 -7.70 -16.47
C THR A 309 -20.87 -7.37 -17.28
N ASP A 310 -20.88 -6.24 -18.00
CA ASP A 310 -22.00 -5.75 -18.78
C ASP A 310 -21.65 -5.72 -20.28
N GLY A 311 -22.12 -6.72 -21.04
CA GLY A 311 -22.10 -6.74 -22.52
C GLY A 311 -20.78 -7.21 -23.16
N PRO A 312 -20.76 -7.44 -24.49
CA PRO A 312 -19.58 -7.95 -25.19
C PRO A 312 -18.48 -6.87 -25.26
N VAL A 313 -17.26 -7.18 -24.79
CA VAL A 313 -16.09 -6.32 -25.00
C VAL A 313 -15.70 -6.39 -26.47
N LEU A 314 -15.63 -5.24 -27.14
CA LEU A 314 -15.32 -5.17 -28.58
C LEU A 314 -13.81 -5.24 -28.89
N ARG A 315 -12.93 -5.20 -27.89
CA ARG A 315 -11.47 -5.39 -28.00
C ARG A 315 -10.90 -5.86 -26.66
N GLY A 316 -10.53 -7.12 -26.57
CA GLY A 316 -9.64 -7.61 -25.52
C GLY A 316 -8.18 -7.60 -26.01
N PRO A 317 -7.20 -7.58 -25.10
CA PRO A 317 -5.81 -7.83 -25.45
C PRO A 317 -5.61 -9.33 -25.76
N GLY A 318 -5.17 -9.67 -26.98
CA GLY A 318 -4.83 -11.05 -27.31
C GLY A 318 -4.50 -11.29 -28.80
N PRO A 319 -3.49 -12.13 -29.12
CA PRO A 319 -3.20 -12.53 -30.50
C PRO A 319 -3.91 -13.85 -30.85
N SER A 320 -4.88 -13.78 -31.76
CA SER A 320 -5.38 -14.82 -32.70
C SER A 320 -5.69 -16.26 -32.22
N ASP A 321 -6.91 -16.67 -32.56
CA ASP A 321 -7.46 -18.01 -32.81
C ASP A 321 -7.46 -19.03 -31.65
N GLY A 322 -8.51 -18.97 -30.82
CA GLY A 322 -9.03 -20.20 -30.20
C GLY A 322 -9.92 -20.06 -28.98
N LEU A 323 -9.64 -19.09 -28.09
CA LEU A 323 -10.43 -18.77 -26.90
C LEU A 323 -10.18 -17.28 -26.59
N GLU A 324 -10.94 -16.40 -27.23
CA GLU A 324 -11.05 -15.01 -26.75
C GLU A 324 -11.74 -15.08 -25.37
N SER A 325 -11.16 -14.46 -24.34
CA SER A 325 -11.95 -14.01 -23.19
C SER A 325 -12.40 -12.59 -23.54
N PRO A 326 -13.59 -12.38 -24.11
CA PRO A 326 -14.06 -11.07 -24.56
C PRO A 326 -14.52 -10.23 -23.37
N LEU A 327 -13.84 -10.30 -22.24
CA LEU A 327 -14.24 -9.66 -20.99
C LEU A 327 -13.10 -8.91 -20.32
N GLU A 328 -11.84 -9.32 -20.47
CA GLU A 328 -10.70 -8.55 -19.94
C GLU A 328 -10.56 -7.22 -20.68
N VAL A 329 -10.57 -6.13 -19.92
CA VAL A 329 -10.60 -4.77 -20.48
C VAL A 329 -9.34 -3.96 -20.20
N LEU A 330 -8.51 -4.36 -19.23
CA LEU A 330 -7.33 -3.61 -18.79
C LEU A 330 -6.03 -4.30 -19.25
N ASP A 331 -5.43 -3.80 -20.32
CA ASP A 331 -4.11 -4.26 -20.78
C ASP A 331 -2.98 -3.44 -20.15
N LEU A 332 -2.34 -3.99 -19.12
CA LEU A 332 -1.23 -3.33 -18.42
C LEU A 332 0.03 -3.15 -19.28
N SER A 333 0.21 -3.95 -20.33
CA SER A 333 1.46 -3.98 -21.12
C SER A 333 1.65 -2.77 -22.03
N THR A 334 0.57 -2.01 -22.27
CA THR A 334 0.55 -0.86 -23.20
C THR A 334 0.39 0.48 -22.50
N LEU A 335 0.19 0.47 -21.18
CA LEU A 335 -0.10 1.65 -20.37
C LEU A 335 1.16 2.16 -19.67
N ASP A 336 1.16 3.45 -19.33
CA ASP A 336 2.21 4.07 -18.53
C ASP A 336 1.72 4.40 -17.11
N ALA A 337 2.64 4.81 -16.25
CA ALA A 337 2.39 5.19 -14.85
C ALA A 337 1.30 6.28 -14.66
N THR A 338 0.99 7.07 -15.69
CA THR A 338 -0.06 8.10 -15.62
C THR A 338 -1.46 7.54 -15.82
N ALA A 339 -1.58 6.43 -16.58
CA ALA A 339 -2.83 5.72 -16.77
C ALA A 339 -3.07 4.65 -15.69
N VAL A 340 -2.04 3.90 -15.33
CA VAL A 340 -2.09 2.89 -14.25
C VAL A 340 -0.79 2.92 -13.47
N THR A 341 -0.85 2.83 -12.16
CA THR A 341 0.33 2.62 -11.31
C THR A 341 0.03 1.58 -10.24
N VAL A 342 1.06 0.90 -9.76
CA VAL A 342 0.93 -0.12 -8.72
C VAL A 342 1.72 0.31 -7.49
N TYR A 343 1.09 0.38 -6.33
CA TYR A 343 1.80 0.55 -5.06
C TYR A 343 1.76 -0.73 -4.25
N ALA A 344 2.82 -0.98 -3.48
CA ALA A 344 2.89 -2.06 -2.50
C ALA A 344 3.07 -1.48 -1.10
N ASP A 345 2.33 -2.03 -0.15
CA ASP A 345 2.63 -1.96 1.28
C ASP A 345 3.06 -3.36 1.72
N ASN A 346 4.37 -3.61 1.62
CA ASN A 346 4.98 -4.90 1.97
C ASN A 346 4.74 -5.27 3.44
N THR A 347 4.62 -4.30 4.33
CA THR A 347 4.39 -4.53 5.76
C THR A 347 2.94 -4.88 6.05
N ALA A 348 1.98 -4.22 5.40
CA ALA A 348 0.56 -4.54 5.56
C ALA A 348 0.08 -5.69 4.66
N GLY A 349 0.90 -6.14 3.71
CA GLY A 349 0.52 -7.16 2.73
C GLY A 349 -0.55 -6.68 1.75
N LYS A 350 -0.46 -5.41 1.31
CA LYS A 350 -1.45 -4.79 0.42
C LYS A 350 -0.86 -4.31 -0.89
N LEU A 351 -1.49 -4.73 -1.99
CA LEU A 351 -1.22 -4.27 -3.33
C LEU A 351 -2.34 -3.29 -3.75
N TYR A 352 -1.96 -2.15 -4.31
CA TYR A 352 -2.88 -1.11 -4.78
C TYR A 352 -2.67 -0.90 -6.28
N ILE A 353 -3.64 -1.30 -7.10
CA ILE A 353 -3.65 -0.98 -8.53
C ILE A 353 -4.52 0.27 -8.70
N VAL A 354 -3.89 1.39 -9.07
CA VAL A 354 -4.57 2.67 -9.26
C VAL A 354 -4.73 2.92 -10.74
N VAL A 355 -5.95 3.24 -11.17
CA VAL A 355 -6.31 3.46 -12.56
C VAL A 355 -6.92 4.85 -12.72
N ASP A 356 -6.43 5.64 -13.68
CA ASP A 356 -7.13 6.82 -14.18
C ASP A 356 -8.04 6.41 -15.34
N PRO A 357 -9.37 6.32 -15.14
CA PRO A 357 -10.30 5.90 -16.19
C PRO A 357 -10.36 6.86 -17.38
N ARG A 358 -9.82 8.08 -17.27
CA ARG A 358 -9.79 9.08 -18.35
C ARG A 358 -8.59 8.90 -19.28
N ALA A 359 -7.57 8.17 -18.84
CA ALA A 359 -6.34 7.95 -19.58
C ALA A 359 -6.43 6.76 -20.55
N THR A 360 -7.56 6.03 -20.55
CA THR A 360 -7.78 4.87 -21.42
C THR A 360 -9.24 4.77 -21.89
N ASP A 361 -9.45 4.34 -23.13
CA ASP A 361 -10.77 4.08 -23.70
C ASP A 361 -11.48 2.88 -23.05
N THR A 362 -10.73 2.02 -22.34
CA THR A 362 -11.21 0.84 -21.60
C THR A 362 -12.40 1.16 -20.69
N PHE A 363 -12.33 2.30 -20.00
CA PHE A 363 -13.33 2.73 -19.02
C PHE A 363 -14.31 3.77 -19.58
N ALA A 364 -14.31 4.00 -20.90
CA ALA A 364 -15.25 4.92 -21.51
C ALA A 364 -16.70 4.44 -21.33
N LEU A 365 -17.56 5.38 -20.92
CA LEU A 365 -19.01 5.21 -20.83
C LEU A 365 -19.61 5.61 -22.19
N THR A 366 -19.88 4.64 -23.06
CA THR A 366 -20.20 4.93 -24.48
C THR A 366 -21.68 5.12 -24.81
N ASP A 367 -22.60 4.81 -23.90
CA ASP A 367 -24.06 5.02 -24.07
C ASP A 367 -24.83 4.83 -22.75
N ASP A 368 -24.26 4.06 -21.81
CA ASP A 368 -24.80 3.85 -20.47
C ASP A 368 -24.18 4.81 -19.45
N ALA A 369 -25.02 5.41 -18.61
CA ALA A 369 -24.58 6.25 -17.49
C ALA A 369 -23.79 5.49 -16.40
N SER A 370 -23.64 4.17 -16.57
CA SER A 370 -22.87 3.29 -15.70
C SER A 370 -22.39 2.02 -16.41
N ARG A 371 -21.23 1.50 -16.02
CA ARG A 371 -20.74 0.16 -16.42
C ARG A 371 -20.23 -0.60 -15.22
N ASN A 372 -20.46 -1.91 -15.17
CA ASN A 372 -19.98 -2.79 -14.10
C ASN A 372 -18.75 -3.59 -14.53
N PHE A 373 -17.87 -3.80 -13.55
CA PHE A 373 -16.60 -4.48 -13.69
C PHE A 373 -16.36 -5.45 -12.52
N SER A 374 -15.55 -6.47 -12.77
CA SER A 374 -15.03 -7.41 -11.79
C SER A 374 -13.50 -7.36 -11.85
N ALA A 375 -12.84 -7.17 -10.71
CA ALA A 375 -11.40 -7.30 -10.59
C ALA A 375 -11.08 -8.58 -9.83
N ALA A 376 -10.11 -9.35 -10.33
CA ALA A 376 -9.66 -10.58 -9.71
C ALA A 376 -8.13 -10.67 -9.66
N LEU A 377 -7.61 -11.30 -8.61
CA LEU A 377 -6.22 -11.71 -8.48
C LEU A 377 -6.23 -13.20 -8.10
N GLU A 378 -5.41 -14.01 -8.78
CA GLU A 378 -5.34 -15.45 -8.59
C GLU A 378 -3.90 -15.92 -8.40
N TYR A 379 -3.71 -16.85 -7.45
CA TYR A 379 -2.51 -17.69 -7.36
C TYR A 379 -2.85 -19.12 -7.78
N ARG A 380 -2.13 -19.63 -8.77
CA ARG A 380 -2.42 -20.88 -9.49
C ARG A 380 -1.28 -21.87 -9.37
N THR A 381 -1.61 -23.15 -9.29
CA THR A 381 -0.67 -24.26 -9.32
C THR A 381 -1.11 -25.37 -10.28
N ASP A 382 -0.13 -26.11 -10.77
CA ASP A 382 -0.35 -27.42 -11.39
C ASP A 382 -0.87 -28.41 -10.35
N ALA A 383 -1.71 -29.34 -10.78
CA ALA A 383 -2.35 -30.32 -9.92
C ALA A 383 -1.38 -31.34 -9.29
N THR A 384 -0.18 -31.50 -9.83
CA THR A 384 0.72 -32.63 -9.49
C THR A 384 2.16 -32.24 -9.25
N SER A 385 2.62 -31.14 -9.82
CA SER A 385 4.02 -30.74 -9.83
C SER A 385 4.21 -29.45 -9.03
N PRO A 386 5.18 -29.40 -8.09
CA PRO A 386 5.46 -28.17 -7.35
C PRO A 386 6.20 -27.19 -8.25
N PHE A 387 6.25 -25.92 -7.83
CA PHE A 387 7.20 -24.98 -8.43
C PHE A 387 8.63 -25.47 -8.23
N LEU A 388 9.39 -25.47 -9.31
CA LEU A 388 10.84 -25.53 -9.29
C LEU A 388 11.35 -24.37 -10.13
N PHE A 389 12.52 -23.85 -9.75
CA PHE A 389 13.25 -22.96 -10.66
C PHE A 389 13.45 -23.64 -12.01
N ASP A 390 13.46 -22.84 -13.07
CA ASP A 390 13.80 -23.32 -14.40
C ASP A 390 15.13 -24.07 -14.33
N ARG A 391 15.11 -25.31 -14.83
CA ARG A 391 16.30 -26.14 -14.94
C ARG A 391 16.63 -26.25 -16.40
N GLU A 392 17.86 -25.85 -16.72
CA GLU A 392 18.52 -25.97 -18.03
C GLU A 392 18.44 -27.37 -18.70
N ASP A 393 17.86 -28.39 -18.07
CA ASP A 393 17.75 -29.73 -18.64
C ASP A 393 16.71 -29.82 -19.78
N GLN A 394 15.94 -28.76 -20.04
CA GLN A 394 15.04 -28.71 -21.20
C GLN A 394 15.34 -27.62 -22.24
N HIS A 395 15.89 -26.45 -21.91
CA HIS A 395 16.18 -25.42 -22.93
C HIS A 395 17.42 -24.54 -22.60
N ILE A 396 18.47 -24.72 -23.40
CA ILE A 396 19.62 -23.81 -23.63
C ILE A 396 20.68 -23.72 -22.50
N GLN A 397 21.93 -23.90 -22.91
CA GLN A 397 23.15 -23.88 -22.08
C GLN A 397 23.50 -22.49 -21.55
N SER A 398 23.44 -22.28 -20.24
CA SER A 398 24.18 -21.25 -19.51
C SER A 398 24.14 -21.46 -17.99
N TYR A 399 25.19 -22.07 -17.41
CA TYR A 399 25.90 -21.84 -16.12
C TYR A 399 25.27 -21.10 -14.90
N TYR A 400 23.99 -20.71 -14.90
CA TYR A 400 23.34 -19.79 -13.96
C TYR A 400 21.87 -20.21 -13.76
N ARG A 401 21.47 -20.47 -12.51
CA ARG A 401 20.08 -20.76 -12.16
C ARG A 401 19.27 -19.46 -12.10
N GLY A 402 18.32 -19.30 -13.03
CA GLY A 402 17.47 -18.13 -13.09
C GLY A 402 16.51 -17.99 -11.89
N LEU A 403 15.96 -16.77 -11.74
CA LEU A 403 14.93 -16.44 -10.75
C LEU A 403 13.57 -17.08 -11.08
N VAL A 404 13.31 -17.32 -12.36
CA VAL A 404 12.02 -17.78 -12.89
C VAL A 404 11.88 -19.30 -12.79
N GLY A 405 10.65 -19.79 -12.82
CA GLY A 405 10.36 -21.21 -12.86
C GLY A 405 8.90 -21.51 -13.13
N GLY A 406 8.48 -22.74 -12.84
CA GLY A 406 7.10 -23.17 -12.93
C GLY A 406 6.92 -24.62 -12.52
N ALA A 407 5.81 -25.23 -12.92
CA ALA A 407 5.45 -26.58 -12.50
C ALA A 407 6.52 -27.60 -12.94
N GLY A 408 7.20 -28.22 -11.99
CA GLY A 408 8.32 -29.13 -12.29
C GLY A 408 9.52 -28.46 -12.97
N GLY A 409 9.56 -27.12 -13.02
CA GLY A 409 10.59 -26.34 -13.72
C GLY A 409 10.13 -25.81 -15.09
N ASP A 410 8.93 -26.17 -15.56
CA ASP A 410 8.39 -25.67 -16.82
C ASP A 410 7.83 -24.25 -16.64
N VAL A 411 8.51 -23.26 -17.21
CA VAL A 411 8.19 -21.83 -17.11
C VAL A 411 6.86 -21.44 -17.77
N ASP A 412 6.28 -22.31 -18.59
CA ASP A 412 4.99 -22.07 -19.26
C ASP A 412 3.82 -22.72 -18.50
N THR A 413 4.10 -23.52 -17.46
CA THR A 413 3.07 -24.21 -16.67
C THR A 413 2.99 -23.61 -15.25
N PRO A 414 1.84 -23.05 -14.84
CA PRO A 414 1.71 -22.27 -13.61
C PRO A 414 1.98 -23.10 -12.34
N ALA A 415 2.80 -22.55 -11.44
CA ALA A 415 3.02 -23.06 -10.10
C ALA A 415 3.40 -21.93 -9.14
N PHE A 416 2.46 -21.41 -8.36
CA PHE A 416 2.80 -20.40 -7.36
C PHE A 416 3.86 -20.95 -6.37
N PRO A 417 5.02 -20.28 -6.18
CA PRO A 417 6.21 -20.91 -5.57
C PRO A 417 6.09 -21.41 -4.13
N TYR A 418 5.04 -20.99 -3.43
CA TYR A 418 4.84 -21.22 -1.99
C TYR A 418 3.62 -22.08 -1.68
N PHE A 419 2.93 -22.56 -2.72
CA PHE A 419 1.75 -23.40 -2.61
C PHE A 419 2.10 -24.86 -2.91
N GLU A 420 1.33 -25.77 -2.33
CA GLU A 420 1.43 -27.18 -2.69
C GLU A 420 0.72 -27.44 -4.04
N PRO A 421 1.11 -28.48 -4.78
CA PRO A 421 0.43 -28.82 -6.04
C PRO A 421 -1.08 -29.01 -5.86
N GLY A 422 -1.86 -28.38 -6.74
CA GLY A 422 -3.33 -28.39 -6.74
C GLY A 422 -3.97 -27.39 -5.77
N GLU A 423 -3.18 -26.60 -5.04
CA GLU A 423 -3.67 -25.49 -4.24
C GLU A 423 -3.79 -24.22 -5.11
N ASN A 424 -4.99 -23.66 -5.20
CA ASN A 424 -5.26 -22.40 -5.89
C ASN A 424 -6.02 -21.48 -4.95
N THR A 425 -5.84 -20.17 -5.10
CA THR A 425 -6.68 -19.17 -4.42
C THR A 425 -7.00 -18.02 -5.36
N THR A 426 -8.20 -17.49 -5.24
CA THR A 426 -8.68 -16.36 -6.04
C THR A 426 -9.35 -15.37 -5.10
N ALA A 427 -8.98 -14.10 -5.21
CA ALA A 427 -9.73 -13.00 -4.63
C ALA A 427 -10.45 -12.23 -5.74
N THR A 428 -11.66 -11.74 -5.46
CA THR A 428 -12.47 -11.03 -6.47
C THR A 428 -13.31 -9.96 -5.81
N THR A 429 -13.48 -8.83 -6.51
CA THR A 429 -14.38 -7.75 -6.11
C THR A 429 -15.06 -7.13 -7.31
N GLN A 430 -16.22 -6.51 -7.10
CA GLN A 430 -17.00 -5.89 -8.17
C GLN A 430 -17.19 -4.40 -7.89
N PHE A 431 -17.21 -3.62 -8.96
CA PHE A 431 -17.49 -2.19 -8.89
C PHE A 431 -18.25 -1.70 -10.11
N SER A 432 -18.85 -0.52 -9.97
CA SER A 432 -19.50 0.21 -11.04
C SER A 432 -18.77 1.52 -11.29
N LEU A 433 -18.50 1.82 -12.54
CA LEU A 433 -18.12 3.16 -12.98
C LEU A 433 -19.39 3.91 -13.38
N VAL A 434 -19.55 5.16 -12.96
CA VAL A 434 -20.74 5.99 -13.25
C VAL A 434 -20.34 7.38 -13.72
N GLU A 435 -21.25 8.08 -14.41
CA GLU A 435 -21.05 9.50 -14.71
C GLU A 435 -21.04 10.36 -13.42
N PRO A 436 -20.27 11.46 -13.40
CA PRO A 436 -20.41 12.50 -12.39
C PRO A 436 -21.83 13.07 -12.36
N ARG A 437 -22.41 13.19 -11.16
CA ARG A 437 -23.73 13.78 -10.93
C ARG A 437 -23.58 14.95 -10.00
N VAL A 438 -24.01 16.13 -10.45
CA VAL A 438 -23.92 17.37 -9.67
C VAL A 438 -25.31 17.96 -9.49
N ARG A 439 -25.61 18.37 -8.26
CA ARG A 439 -26.78 19.18 -7.90
C ARG A 439 -26.35 20.51 -7.35
N PHE A 440 -27.04 21.58 -7.73
CA PHE A 440 -26.85 22.91 -7.17
C PHE A 440 -28.00 23.26 -6.23
N GLU A 441 -27.69 23.98 -5.15
CA GLU A 441 -28.69 24.54 -4.24
C GLU A 441 -29.18 25.88 -4.80
N GLY A 442 -30.49 25.98 -5.03
CA GLY A 442 -31.18 27.24 -5.34
C GLY A 442 -32.17 27.62 -4.25
N THR A 443 -32.88 28.73 -4.45
CA THR A 443 -33.91 29.24 -3.52
C THR A 443 -35.05 28.25 -3.26
N ASP A 444 -35.36 27.41 -4.26
CA ASP A 444 -36.44 26.41 -4.20
C ASP A 444 -35.91 24.99 -3.84
N GLY A 445 -34.65 24.87 -3.44
CA GLY A 445 -34.00 23.62 -3.05
C GLY A 445 -32.98 23.11 -4.06
N TRP A 446 -32.71 21.80 -4.01
CA TRP A 446 -31.67 21.15 -4.82
C TRP A 446 -32.18 20.81 -6.22
N VAL A 447 -31.45 21.24 -7.25
CA VAL A 447 -31.73 20.93 -8.66
C VAL A 447 -30.56 20.20 -9.31
N GLU A 448 -30.85 19.27 -10.23
CA GLU A 448 -29.83 18.58 -11.01
C GLU A 448 -29.13 19.53 -11.99
N SER A 449 -27.87 19.24 -12.29
CA SER A 449 -27.17 19.83 -13.44
C SER A 449 -28.01 19.71 -14.72
N GLY A 450 -27.96 20.75 -15.56
CA GLY A 450 -28.82 20.90 -16.73
C GLY A 450 -30.19 21.55 -16.47
N SER A 451 -30.64 21.65 -15.20
CA SER A 451 -31.87 22.36 -14.82
C SER A 451 -31.55 23.74 -14.24
N PRO A 452 -32.24 24.82 -14.65
CA PRO A 452 -31.95 26.17 -14.15
C PRO A 452 -31.96 26.26 -12.63
N VAL A 453 -30.93 26.89 -12.07
CA VAL A 453 -30.83 27.17 -10.63
C VAL A 453 -31.09 28.64 -10.36
N VAL A 454 -32.01 28.92 -9.44
CA VAL A 454 -32.38 30.29 -9.05
C VAL A 454 -31.64 30.66 -7.77
N VAL A 455 -30.96 31.81 -7.77
CA VAL A 455 -30.24 32.32 -6.59
C VAL A 455 -30.60 33.77 -6.31
N ASP A 456 -30.62 34.13 -5.03
CA ASP A 456 -30.74 35.52 -4.61
C ASP A 456 -29.47 36.30 -4.95
N ARG A 457 -29.65 37.53 -5.43
CA ARG A 457 -28.53 38.42 -5.76
C ARG A 457 -27.86 38.92 -4.48
N GLN A 458 -26.73 38.32 -4.09
CA GLN A 458 -25.93 38.72 -2.94
C GLN A 458 -24.47 39.02 -3.32
N SER A 459 -23.75 39.72 -2.45
CA SER A 459 -22.31 40.00 -2.64
C SER A 459 -21.53 39.73 -1.34
N PRO A 460 -20.77 38.62 -1.24
CA PRO A 460 -20.68 37.51 -2.21
C PRO A 460 -21.90 36.59 -2.18
N THR A 461 -22.27 36.02 -3.32
CA THR A 461 -23.27 34.93 -3.39
C THR A 461 -22.56 33.61 -3.11
N HIS A 462 -23.10 32.82 -2.18
CA HIS A 462 -22.59 31.48 -1.91
C HIS A 462 -23.28 30.48 -2.81
N ILE A 463 -22.51 29.82 -3.67
CA ILE A 463 -23.00 28.71 -4.48
C ILE A 463 -22.65 27.42 -3.77
N ARG A 464 -23.66 26.59 -3.53
CA ARG A 464 -23.52 25.29 -2.89
C ARG A 464 -23.94 24.20 -3.83
N GLY A 465 -23.26 23.06 -3.73
CA GLY A 465 -23.55 21.90 -4.54
C GLY A 465 -23.31 20.59 -3.83
N LYS A 466 -23.80 19.52 -4.44
CA LYS A 466 -23.59 18.12 -4.05
C LYS A 466 -23.15 17.31 -5.26
N THR A 467 -22.24 16.37 -5.05
CA THR A 467 -21.73 15.48 -6.09
C THR A 467 -21.45 14.08 -5.56
N ASN A 468 -21.35 13.11 -6.48
CA ASN A 468 -20.85 11.76 -6.21
C ASN A 468 -19.33 11.61 -6.47
N ILE A 469 -18.65 12.68 -6.87
CA ILE A 469 -17.19 12.74 -7.07
C ILE A 469 -16.46 12.52 -5.74
N ALA A 470 -15.28 11.90 -5.79
CA ALA A 470 -14.51 11.53 -4.61
C ALA A 470 -14.19 12.75 -3.71
N PRO A 471 -14.31 12.60 -2.38
CA PRO A 471 -13.86 13.60 -1.42
C PRO A 471 -12.40 14.01 -1.62
N GLY A 472 -12.06 15.26 -1.29
CA GLY A 472 -10.72 15.81 -1.47
C GLY A 472 -10.39 16.24 -2.90
N THR A 473 -11.28 15.98 -3.87
CA THR A 473 -11.11 16.47 -5.24
C THR A 473 -11.18 18.00 -5.29
N ASP A 474 -10.14 18.61 -5.85
CA ASP A 474 -10.11 20.03 -6.16
C ASP A 474 -10.92 20.32 -7.43
N ALA A 475 -11.75 21.34 -7.37
CA ALA A 475 -12.62 21.75 -8.47
C ALA A 475 -12.72 23.28 -8.56
N GLU A 476 -13.30 23.75 -9.66
CA GLU A 476 -13.52 25.18 -9.91
C GLU A 476 -14.97 25.42 -10.31
N LEU A 477 -15.63 26.34 -9.61
CA LEU A 477 -16.89 26.91 -10.08
C LEU A 477 -16.61 28.03 -11.06
N GLN A 478 -17.12 27.91 -12.27
CA GLN A 478 -16.98 28.92 -13.30
C GLN A 478 -18.34 29.52 -13.64
N LEU A 479 -18.44 30.83 -13.56
CA LEU A 479 -19.59 31.59 -14.02
C LEU A 479 -19.24 32.33 -15.30
N THR A 480 -20.01 32.07 -16.33
CA THR A 480 -19.93 32.77 -17.62
C THR A 480 -21.20 33.57 -17.80
N SER A 481 -21.07 34.91 -17.86
CA SER A 481 -22.23 35.80 -18.04
C SER A 481 -22.04 36.66 -19.28
N ARG A 482 -23.14 36.91 -20.00
CA ARG A 482 -23.16 37.86 -21.11
C ARG A 482 -23.83 39.15 -20.64
N ALA A 483 -23.10 40.26 -20.68
CA ALA A 483 -23.71 41.55 -20.32
C ALA A 483 -24.77 41.94 -21.37
N ALA A 484 -25.91 42.45 -20.92
CA ALA A 484 -27.09 42.70 -21.77
C ALA A 484 -26.82 43.64 -22.97
N ASN A 485 -25.79 44.48 -22.89
CA ASN A 485 -25.51 45.54 -23.86
C ASN A 485 -24.08 45.52 -24.41
N THR A 486 -23.34 44.42 -24.27
CA THR A 486 -21.97 44.32 -24.80
C THR A 486 -21.71 42.97 -25.47
N SER A 487 -20.70 42.92 -26.33
CA SER A 487 -20.15 41.66 -26.85
C SER A 487 -19.19 40.97 -25.88
N PHE A 488 -18.98 41.53 -24.68
CA PHE A 488 -18.06 41.00 -23.69
C PHE A 488 -18.75 39.96 -22.81
N THR A 489 -18.14 38.78 -22.75
CA THR A 489 -18.49 37.72 -21.82
C THR A 489 -17.64 37.92 -20.55
N SER A 490 -18.25 38.06 -19.39
CA SER A 490 -17.53 38.03 -18.12
C SER A 490 -17.34 36.58 -17.66
N LEU A 491 -16.18 36.32 -17.09
CA LEU A 491 -15.78 35.02 -16.57
C LEU A 491 -15.35 35.20 -15.12
N GLN A 492 -16.01 34.52 -14.20
CA GLN A 492 -15.59 34.43 -12.80
C GLN A 492 -15.31 32.99 -12.43
N ARG A 493 -14.35 32.80 -11.54
CA ARG A 493 -13.89 31.48 -11.08
C ARG A 493 -13.76 31.49 -9.57
N SER A 494 -14.21 30.42 -8.93
CA SER A 494 -14.05 30.19 -7.49
C SER A 494 -13.51 28.77 -7.28
N PRO A 495 -12.34 28.60 -6.66
CA PRO A 495 -11.88 27.28 -6.27
C PRO A 495 -12.81 26.69 -5.21
N VAL A 496 -13.06 25.39 -5.29
CA VAL A 496 -13.84 24.61 -4.32
C VAL A 496 -13.18 23.24 -4.13
N SER A 497 -13.44 22.60 -3.00
CA SER A 497 -13.03 21.22 -2.76
C SER A 497 -14.25 20.39 -2.36
N ILE A 498 -14.29 19.13 -2.78
CA ILE A 498 -15.39 18.21 -2.45
C ILE A 498 -15.18 17.68 -1.03
N ALA A 499 -16.12 17.98 -0.13
CA ALA A 499 -16.09 17.52 1.25
C ALA A 499 -16.43 16.01 1.37
N PRO A 500 -16.13 15.35 2.51
CA PRO A 500 -16.40 13.92 2.72
C PRO A 500 -17.86 13.47 2.53
N ASN A 501 -18.81 14.39 2.61
CA ASN A 501 -20.24 14.13 2.37
C ASN A 501 -20.69 14.47 0.93
N GLY A 502 -19.74 14.67 0.01
CA GLY A 502 -19.98 15.05 -1.38
C GLY A 502 -20.44 16.49 -1.58
N THR A 503 -20.42 17.36 -0.55
CA THR A 503 -20.81 18.77 -0.71
C THR A 503 -19.63 19.65 -1.12
N PHE A 504 -19.91 20.74 -1.84
CA PHE A 504 -18.95 21.80 -2.13
C PHE A 504 -19.60 23.16 -2.00
N SER A 505 -18.79 24.19 -1.73
CA SER A 505 -19.26 25.57 -1.63
C SER A 505 -18.19 26.52 -2.16
N GLY A 506 -18.59 27.45 -3.02
CA GLY A 506 -17.74 28.55 -3.50
C GLY A 506 -18.48 29.88 -3.45
N THR A 507 -17.76 30.96 -3.76
CA THR A 507 -18.29 32.31 -3.72
C THR A 507 -18.14 33.00 -5.08
N LEU A 508 -19.21 33.60 -5.56
CA LEU A 508 -19.23 34.36 -6.81
C LEU A 508 -19.79 35.76 -6.56
N ASP A 509 -19.30 36.73 -7.32
CA ASP A 509 -19.80 38.10 -7.25
C ASP A 509 -20.88 38.32 -8.31
N LEU A 510 -22.14 38.33 -7.87
CA LEU A 510 -23.30 38.55 -8.74
C LEU A 510 -23.80 40.00 -8.70
N SER A 511 -23.04 40.95 -8.14
CA SER A 511 -23.45 42.35 -8.01
C SER A 511 -23.73 43.03 -9.35
N GLU A 512 -22.95 42.67 -10.38
CA GLU A 512 -23.09 43.14 -11.76
C GLU A 512 -24.01 42.25 -12.62
N ALA A 513 -24.47 41.12 -12.10
CA ALA A 513 -25.35 40.23 -12.84
C ALA A 513 -26.73 40.87 -13.05
N ALA A 514 -27.24 40.76 -14.27
CA ALA A 514 -28.58 41.25 -14.61
C ALA A 514 -29.63 40.41 -13.88
N VAL A 515 -30.56 41.08 -13.18
CA VAL A 515 -31.71 40.40 -12.55
C VAL A 515 -32.58 39.79 -13.65
N ARG A 516 -32.96 38.52 -13.49
CA ARG A 516 -33.59 37.66 -14.49
C ARG A 516 -32.77 37.46 -15.77
N GLY A 517 -31.48 37.82 -15.75
CA GLY A 517 -30.52 37.43 -16.76
C GLY A 517 -30.11 35.97 -16.57
N THR A 518 -29.78 35.33 -17.68
CA THR A 518 -29.35 33.93 -17.73
C THR A 518 -27.82 33.91 -17.82
N SER A 519 -27.16 33.32 -16.83
CA SER A 519 -25.71 33.05 -16.87
C SER A 519 -25.48 31.53 -16.92
N THR A 520 -24.30 31.09 -17.33
CA THR A 520 -23.93 29.67 -17.28
C THR A 520 -23.02 29.43 -16.08
N LEU A 521 -23.44 28.53 -15.20
CA LEU A 521 -22.65 28.04 -14.07
C LEU A 521 -22.15 26.64 -14.41
N SER A 522 -20.84 26.45 -14.32
CA SER A 522 -20.19 25.16 -14.57
C SER A 522 -19.35 24.75 -13.37
N LEU A 523 -19.27 23.44 -13.12
CA LEU A 523 -18.26 22.84 -12.23
C LEU A 523 -17.20 22.19 -13.10
N LEU A 524 -15.94 22.55 -12.87
CA LEU A 524 -14.79 22.02 -13.59
C LEU A 524 -13.89 21.23 -12.63
N ILE A 525 -13.34 20.13 -13.11
CA ILE A 525 -12.29 19.35 -12.44
C ILE A 525 -11.13 19.24 -13.40
N ASP A 526 -9.96 19.68 -12.97
CA ASP A 526 -8.76 19.74 -13.82
C ASP A 526 -9.01 20.44 -15.18
N GLY A 527 -9.78 21.53 -15.14
CA GLY A 527 -10.18 22.30 -16.33
C GLY A 527 -11.24 21.62 -17.23
N THR A 528 -11.69 20.40 -16.91
CA THR A 528 -12.74 19.70 -17.64
C THR A 528 -14.10 19.97 -17.01
N GLU A 529 -15.08 20.40 -17.81
CA GLU A 529 -16.45 20.63 -17.34
C GLU A 529 -17.15 19.29 -17.03
N VAL A 530 -17.48 19.07 -15.76
CA VAL A 530 -18.20 17.86 -15.30
C VAL A 530 -19.68 18.12 -15.04
N ALA A 531 -20.07 19.39 -14.93
CA ALA A 531 -21.46 19.81 -14.81
C ALA A 531 -21.67 21.22 -15.35
N ARG A 532 -22.87 21.46 -15.88
CA ARG A 532 -23.30 22.74 -16.46
C ARG A 532 -24.76 22.99 -16.13
N THR A 533 -25.06 24.19 -15.67
CA THR A 533 -26.45 24.66 -15.53
C THR A 533 -26.61 26.14 -15.88
N GLU A 534 -27.86 26.55 -16.08
CA GLU A 534 -28.25 27.95 -16.19
C GLU A 534 -28.45 28.54 -14.79
N LEU A 535 -27.78 29.65 -14.49
CA LEU A 535 -27.96 30.43 -13.28
C LEU A 535 -28.90 31.61 -13.56
N VAL A 536 -30.01 31.66 -12.82
CA VAL A 536 -31.00 32.74 -12.87
C VAL A 536 -30.91 33.56 -11.58
N VAL A 537 -30.56 34.84 -11.72
CA VAL A 537 -30.40 35.74 -10.57
C VAL A 537 -31.70 36.48 -10.29
N VAL A 538 -32.24 36.39 -9.07
CA VAL A 538 -33.42 37.15 -8.63
C VAL A 538 -33.03 38.25 -7.65
N SER A 539 -33.85 39.30 -7.56
CA SER A 539 -33.65 40.38 -6.58
C SER A 539 -33.67 39.82 -5.16
N GLU A 540 -32.87 40.39 -4.26
CA GLU A 540 -32.94 40.06 -2.84
C GLU A 540 -34.38 40.10 -2.35
N VAL A 541 -34.82 39.04 -1.67
CA VAL A 541 -36.01 39.10 -0.84
C VAL A 541 -35.73 40.16 0.22
N GLN A 542 -36.35 41.35 0.10
CA GLN A 542 -36.37 42.29 1.20
C GLN A 542 -37.01 41.57 2.39
N GLN A 543 -36.21 41.24 3.41
CA GLN A 543 -36.78 41.00 4.73
C GLN A 543 -37.55 42.25 5.08
N THR A 544 -38.88 42.16 5.06
CA THR A 544 -39.75 43.19 5.62
C THR A 544 -39.39 43.26 7.10
N ALA A 545 -38.51 44.19 7.46
CA ALA A 545 -38.32 44.58 8.84
C ALA A 545 -39.70 45.07 9.30
N ASN A 546 -40.38 44.26 10.12
CA ASN A 546 -41.51 44.72 10.91
C ASN A 546 -40.96 45.81 11.86
N GLN A 547 -40.87 47.04 11.37
CA GLN A 547 -40.77 48.21 12.21
C GLN A 547 -42.09 48.30 12.99
N SER A 548 -42.06 47.84 14.23
CA SER A 548 -43.05 48.21 15.24
C SER A 548 -42.99 49.73 15.42
N VAL A 549 -43.93 50.43 14.79
CA VAL A 549 -44.20 51.84 15.05
C VAL A 549 -44.70 51.94 16.49
N GLN A 550 -43.84 52.40 17.41
CA GLN A 550 -44.27 52.87 18.72
C GLN A 550 -45.04 54.17 18.54
N THR A 551 -46.38 54.09 18.57
CA THR A 551 -47.24 55.26 18.70
C THR A 551 -47.24 55.69 20.17
N THR A 552 -46.53 56.78 20.47
CA THR A 552 -46.64 57.48 21.74
C THR A 552 -48.01 58.18 21.81
N VAL A 553 -48.88 57.75 22.71
CA VAL A 553 -50.08 58.52 23.10
C VAL A 553 -49.88 58.98 24.53
N VAL A 554 -49.76 60.30 24.68
CA VAL A 554 -49.81 61.02 25.95
C VAL A 554 -51.27 61.31 26.24
N SER A 555 -51.78 60.92 27.41
CA SER A 555 -52.95 61.58 28.03
C SER A 555 -53.03 61.28 29.52
N ALA A 556 -53.39 62.34 30.25
CA ALA A 556 -53.17 62.56 31.67
C ALA A 556 -54.23 61.94 32.61
N GLU A 557 -53.73 61.65 33.82
CA GLU A 557 -54.33 61.65 35.16
C GLU A 557 -55.84 61.79 35.34
N SER A 558 -56.42 60.90 36.15
CA SER A 558 -57.29 61.26 37.28
C SER A 558 -57.33 60.13 38.31
N GLU A 559 -57.04 60.50 39.56
CA GLU A 559 -57.08 59.69 40.77
C GLU A 559 -58.51 59.22 41.11
N THR A 560 -58.65 58.07 41.76
CA THR A 560 -59.31 57.95 43.09
C THR A 560 -59.19 56.52 43.66
N ASP A 561 -58.97 56.51 44.97
CA ASP A 561 -58.72 55.41 45.93
C ASP A 561 -59.65 54.18 45.87
N ALA A 562 -59.13 52.99 46.19
CA ALA A 562 -59.17 52.44 47.56
C ALA A 562 -58.74 50.96 47.65
N GLU A 563 -57.81 50.71 48.60
CA GLU A 563 -57.66 49.55 49.52
C GLU A 563 -57.43 48.12 48.96
N GLU A 564 -56.20 47.60 49.13
CA GLU A 564 -55.74 46.65 50.18
C GLU A 564 -56.02 45.18 49.78
N SER A 565 -55.12 44.18 49.82
CA SER A 565 -54.05 43.86 50.76
C SER A 565 -53.24 42.65 50.24
N GLY A 566 -51.91 42.66 50.44
CA GLY A 566 -51.02 41.50 50.65
C GLY A 566 -50.67 40.60 49.46
N GLY A 567 -49.41 40.27 49.13
CA GLY A 567 -48.14 40.55 49.77
C GLY A 567 -47.00 39.81 49.05
N THR A 568 -45.85 40.49 48.98
CA THR A 568 -44.46 39.97 48.95
C THR A 568 -44.01 39.00 47.84
N THR A 569 -43.42 39.59 46.80
CA THR A 569 -42.19 39.19 46.09
C THR A 569 -40.99 39.01 47.09
N PRO A 570 -39.83 38.39 46.75
CA PRO A 570 -39.02 38.73 45.57
C PRO A 570 -38.29 37.58 44.82
N SER A 571 -37.94 37.96 43.60
CA SER A 571 -36.85 37.53 42.70
C SER A 571 -35.59 36.96 43.36
N LEU A 572 -34.82 36.15 42.61
CA LEU A 572 -33.37 36.31 42.37
C LEU A 572 -32.85 35.24 41.37
N THR A 573 -32.29 35.69 40.25
CA THR A 573 -31.26 35.03 39.42
C THR A 573 -29.86 35.20 40.08
N PRO A 574 -28.71 34.73 39.54
CA PRO A 574 -28.32 33.57 38.73
C PRO A 574 -27.04 32.84 39.26
N LEU A 575 -26.48 31.92 38.46
CA LEU A 575 -25.05 31.55 38.32
C LEU A 575 -24.41 30.40 39.14
N THR A 576 -23.85 29.45 38.38
CA THR A 576 -22.60 28.66 38.58
C THR A 576 -22.44 27.73 39.80
N ALA A 577 -22.26 26.42 39.56
CA ALA A 577 -20.96 25.73 39.63
C ALA A 577 -21.06 24.19 39.45
N LEU A 578 -20.07 23.70 38.68
CA LEU A 578 -19.52 22.37 38.41
C LEU A 578 -19.45 21.31 39.56
N ILE A 579 -19.34 20.02 39.14
CA ILE A 579 -18.55 18.88 39.72
C ILE A 579 -19.19 18.11 40.92
N VAL A 580 -19.20 16.78 41.09
CA VAL A 580 -18.70 15.53 40.44
C VAL A 580 -19.26 14.30 41.21
N VAL A 581 -19.10 13.10 40.63
CA VAL A 581 -19.19 11.72 41.17
C VAL A 581 -20.53 10.97 41.13
N ALA A 582 -20.66 10.20 40.05
CA ALA A 582 -20.78 8.74 40.00
C ALA A 582 -21.53 7.95 41.10
N ALA A 583 -22.38 7.06 40.60
CA ALA A 583 -22.50 5.63 40.91
C ALA A 583 -23.90 5.17 41.33
N ALA A 584 -24.24 4.02 40.76
CA ALA A 584 -25.35 3.11 41.07
C ALA A 584 -26.74 3.52 40.55
N PHE A 585 -27.20 2.85 39.49
CA PHE A 585 -28.22 1.79 39.63
C PHE A 585 -28.32 0.97 38.35
N ALA A 586 -27.54 -0.11 38.30
CA ALA A 586 -27.83 -1.28 37.47
C ALA A 586 -28.87 -2.11 38.21
N TRP A 587 -30.14 -2.05 37.80
CA TRP A 587 -31.12 -3.13 37.97
C TRP A 587 -32.46 -2.67 37.38
N LEU A 588 -32.84 -3.20 36.22
CA LEU A 588 -34.20 -3.71 36.03
C LEU A 588 -34.27 -4.62 34.80
N PHE A 589 -34.35 -5.92 35.11
CA PHE A 589 -35.15 -6.94 34.42
C PHE A 589 -34.72 -7.47 33.04
N ILE A 590 -33.89 -8.50 33.13
CA ILE A 590 -34.15 -9.83 32.55
C ILE A 590 -35.62 -10.22 32.78
N SER A 591 -36.39 -10.47 31.70
CA SER A 591 -37.12 -11.73 31.52
C SER A 591 -37.99 -11.68 30.26
N ARG A 592 -37.64 -12.51 29.26
CA ARG A 592 -38.54 -13.52 28.69
C ARG A 592 -37.81 -14.32 27.60
N ARG A 593 -37.50 -15.56 27.98
CA ARG A 593 -37.31 -16.80 27.21
C ARG A 593 -36.57 -16.75 25.88
#